data_AF-A0A7V0KQ86-F1
#
_entry.id   AF-A0A7V0KQ86-F1
#
_cell.length_a   1.000
_cell.length_b   1.000
_cell.length_c   1.000
_cell.angle_alpha   90.00
_cell.angle_beta   90.00
_cell.angle_gamma   90.00
#
_symmetry.space_group_name_H-M   'P 1'
#
loop_
_entity.id
_entity.type
_entity.pdbx_description
1 polymer ?
#
loop_
_entity_poly.entity_id
_entity_poly.type
_entity_poly.pdbx_seq_one_letter_code
_entity_poly.pdbx_strand_id
1 'polypeptide(L)'
;MAIKLIPGPRPGTEGGGPPPKASTASARPDAAPVPAVQDSATRGEVSDKARDAVARRLARAFDQAVRLLHGGKNKEALIAWRKVLKLAPKLPEAHVNMGFTLLSLGRPEDARVFFNSAIMLRADQANAHYGLALALNQLHDTKG
;
A
#
# COMPACT_ATOMS: atom_id res chain seq x y z
N MET A 1 9.97 -36.08 -19.30
CA MET A 1 8.60 -36.47 -19.67
C MET A 1 7.98 -37.19 -18.50
N ALA A 2 6.99 -36.59 -17.82
CA ALA A 2 6.34 -37.19 -16.65
C ALA A 2 4.87 -37.48 -17.01
N ILE A 3 4.58 -38.75 -17.22
CA ILE A 3 3.23 -39.24 -17.55
C ILE A 3 2.50 -39.42 -16.21
N LYS A 4 1.55 -38.53 -15.94
CA LYS A 4 0.73 -38.58 -14.72
C LYS A 4 -0.43 -39.56 -14.95
N LEU A 5 -0.35 -40.69 -14.24
CA LEU A 5 -1.30 -41.79 -14.26
C LEU A 5 -2.63 -41.38 -13.59
N ILE A 6 -3.74 -41.56 -14.30
CA ILE A 6 -5.12 -41.33 -13.84
C ILE A 6 -5.63 -42.64 -13.19
N PRO A 7 -6.14 -42.64 -11.95
CA PRO A 7 -6.87 -43.80 -11.44
C PRO A 7 -8.36 -43.72 -11.82
N GLY A 8 -8.85 -44.79 -12.45
CA GLY A 8 -10.25 -44.99 -12.86
C GLY A 8 -11.23 -45.25 -11.70
N PRO A 9 -12.54 -45.35 -12.00
CA PRO A 9 -13.59 -45.41 -10.99
C PRO A 9 -13.72 -46.82 -10.39
N ARG A 10 -14.14 -46.90 -9.12
CA ARG A 10 -14.58 -48.16 -8.49
C ARG A 10 -16.01 -48.05 -7.93
N PRO A 11 -16.72 -49.20 -7.86
CA PRO A 11 -18.17 -49.26 -7.94
C PRO A 11 -18.85 -49.27 -6.57
N GLY A 12 -20.18 -49.13 -6.59
CA GLY A 12 -21.01 -48.87 -5.43
C GLY A 12 -21.22 -50.04 -4.47
N THR A 13 -21.90 -49.72 -3.37
CA THR A 13 -22.65 -50.66 -2.54
C THR A 13 -23.88 -49.96 -1.99
N GLU A 14 -24.95 -50.75 -1.99
CA GLU A 14 -26.34 -50.48 -1.69
C GLU A 14 -26.59 -50.21 -0.19
N GLY A 15 -27.77 -49.66 0.13
CA GLY A 15 -28.23 -49.53 1.51
C GLY A 15 -29.54 -48.77 1.63
N GLY A 16 -30.65 -49.41 1.25
CA GLY A 16 -32.00 -48.90 1.45
C GLY A 16 -32.46 -49.01 2.92
N GLY A 17 -33.28 -48.05 3.33
CA GLY A 17 -34.08 -48.07 4.55
C GLY A 17 -34.90 -46.78 4.67
N PRO A 18 -36.25 -46.83 4.75
CA PRO A 18 -37.09 -45.63 4.75
C PRO A 18 -37.30 -45.10 6.16
N PRO A 19 -37.56 -43.80 6.32
CA PRO A 19 -38.50 -43.40 7.37
C PRO A 19 -39.45 -42.27 6.89
N PRO A 20 -40.40 -41.79 7.71
CA PRO A 20 -41.76 -42.30 7.82
C PRO A 20 -42.81 -41.30 7.29
N LYS A 21 -44.06 -41.76 7.22
CA LYS A 21 -45.25 -40.97 6.85
C LYS A 21 -45.54 -39.83 7.83
N ALA A 22 -46.03 -38.75 7.23
CA ALA A 22 -46.74 -37.57 7.75
C ALA A 22 -47.20 -37.57 9.22
N SER A 23 -46.92 -36.46 9.90
CA SER A 23 -47.71 -35.99 11.04
C SER A 23 -47.89 -34.47 10.97
N THR A 24 -49.14 -34.07 11.17
CA THR A 24 -49.77 -32.76 11.09
C THR A 24 -49.23 -31.74 12.11
N ALA A 25 -48.98 -30.50 11.67
CA ALA A 25 -49.11 -29.27 12.47
C ALA A 25 -49.09 -28.07 11.50
N SER A 26 -50.25 -27.51 11.18
CA SER A 26 -50.77 -26.28 11.77
C SER A 26 -49.94 -25.03 11.45
N ALA A 27 -50.58 -24.12 10.73
CA ALA A 27 -50.06 -22.88 10.21
C ALA A 27 -49.48 -21.94 11.28
N ARG A 28 -48.38 -21.27 10.94
CA ARG A 28 -48.03 -19.93 11.41
C ARG A 28 -47.49 -19.12 10.22
N PRO A 29 -48.17 -18.06 9.76
CA PRO A 29 -47.58 -17.09 8.86
C PRO A 29 -46.95 -15.99 9.72
N ASP A 30 -45.63 -16.02 9.87
CA ASP A 30 -44.87 -14.82 10.23
C ASP A 30 -43.43 -14.99 9.75
N ALA A 31 -43.30 -15.02 8.43
CA ALA A 31 -42.02 -14.77 7.78
C ALA A 31 -41.78 -13.25 7.86
N ALA A 32 -41.06 -12.82 8.89
CA ALA A 32 -40.43 -11.51 8.87
C ALA A 32 -39.60 -11.37 7.58
N PRO A 33 -39.63 -10.23 6.89
CA PRO A 33 -38.82 -10.05 5.71
C PRO A 33 -37.35 -10.12 6.14
N VAL A 34 -36.61 -11.12 5.64
CA VAL A 34 -35.16 -11.02 5.60
C VAL A 34 -34.84 -9.76 4.79
N PRO A 35 -34.23 -8.72 5.39
CA PRO A 35 -33.78 -7.60 4.58
C PRO A 35 -32.68 -8.15 3.68
N ALA A 36 -32.93 -8.13 2.37
CA ALA A 36 -31.88 -8.20 1.37
C ALA A 36 -31.00 -6.97 1.56
N VAL A 37 -30.07 -7.04 2.52
CA VAL A 37 -29.06 -6.02 2.73
C VAL A 37 -28.12 -6.04 1.53
N GLN A 38 -28.20 -4.94 0.80
CA GLN A 38 -27.34 -4.49 -0.28
C GLN A 38 -25.86 -4.69 0.07
N ASP A 39 -25.27 -5.79 -0.39
CA ASP A 39 -23.85 -6.12 -0.19
C ASP A 39 -22.91 -5.31 -1.13
N SER A 40 -23.49 -4.57 -2.08
CA SER A 40 -22.75 -3.74 -3.03
C SER A 40 -22.41 -2.33 -2.49
N ALA A 41 -23.21 -1.79 -1.57
CA ALA A 41 -22.98 -0.47 -0.98
C ALA A 41 -21.80 -0.48 0.02
N THR A 42 -21.73 -1.52 0.86
CA THR A 42 -20.71 -1.65 1.91
C THR A 42 -19.30 -1.85 1.34
N ARG A 43 -19.15 -2.55 0.21
CA ARG A 43 -17.83 -2.77 -0.44
C ARG A 43 -17.24 -1.48 -1.01
N GLY A 44 -18.07 -0.58 -1.55
CA GLY A 44 -17.64 0.74 -2.03
C GLY A 44 -17.22 1.65 -0.89
N GLU A 45 -18.09 1.79 0.12
CA GLU A 45 -17.86 2.66 1.29
C GLU A 45 -16.66 2.23 2.15
N VAL A 46 -16.44 0.92 2.32
CA VAL A 46 -15.26 0.40 3.03
C VAL A 46 -13.99 0.64 2.23
N SER A 47 -14.05 0.55 0.89
CA SER A 47 -12.90 0.84 0.03
C SER A 47 -12.53 2.33 0.08
N ASP A 48 -13.52 3.22 0.07
CA ASP A 48 -13.31 4.66 0.18
C ASP A 48 -12.81 5.06 1.57
N LYS A 49 -13.40 4.50 2.64
CA LYS A 49 -12.91 4.70 4.01
C LYS A 49 -11.49 4.18 4.22
N ALA A 50 -11.12 3.07 3.57
CA ALA A 50 -9.76 2.52 3.60
C ALA A 50 -8.77 3.40 2.82
N ARG A 51 -9.15 3.90 1.63
CA ARG A 51 -8.37 4.89 0.86
C ARG A 51 -8.16 6.16 1.68
N ASP A 52 -9.20 6.66 2.32
CA ASP A 52 -9.13 7.82 3.20
C ASP A 52 -8.26 7.58 4.43
N ALA A 53 -8.32 6.37 5.01
CA ALA A 53 -7.45 6.01 6.12
C ALA A 53 -5.96 5.96 5.70
N VAL A 54 -5.67 5.47 4.49
CA VAL A 54 -4.32 5.49 3.91
C VAL A 54 -3.89 6.92 3.63
N ALA A 55 -4.74 7.78 3.07
CA ALA A 55 -4.46 9.19 2.82
C ALA A 55 -4.16 9.94 4.13
N ARG A 56 -4.97 9.74 5.18
CA ARG A 56 -4.71 10.32 6.51
C ARG A 56 -3.39 9.81 7.11
N ARG A 57 -3.06 8.53 6.91
CA ARG A 57 -1.79 7.96 7.38
C ARG A 57 -0.60 8.53 6.62
N LEU A 58 -0.74 8.72 5.30
CA LEU A 58 0.26 9.33 4.45
C LEU A 58 0.54 10.77 4.89
N ALA A 59 -0.51 11.59 5.05
CA ALA A 59 -0.38 12.98 5.49
C ALA A 59 0.33 13.08 6.85
N ARG A 60 -0.10 12.28 7.84
CA ARG A 60 0.56 12.25 9.16
C ARG A 60 2.03 11.84 9.08
N ALA A 61 2.34 10.82 8.27
CA ALA A 61 3.72 10.36 8.08
C ALA A 61 4.58 11.43 7.39
N PHE A 62 4.01 12.14 6.42
CA PHE A 62 4.65 13.24 5.72
C PHE A 62 4.97 14.39 6.68
N ASP A 63 3.99 14.87 7.44
CA ASP A 63 4.16 15.95 8.40
C ASP A 63 5.18 15.60 9.49
N GLN A 64 5.19 14.34 9.93
CA GLN A 64 6.20 13.85 10.87
C GLN A 64 7.60 13.91 10.23
N ALA A 65 7.75 13.44 8.99
CA ALA A 65 9.03 13.42 8.30
C ALA A 65 9.59 14.85 8.08
N VAL A 66 8.73 15.79 7.68
CA VAL A 66 9.10 17.21 7.52
C VAL A 66 9.58 17.80 8.85
N ARG A 67 8.84 17.57 9.95
CA ARG A 67 9.23 18.05 11.27
C ARG A 67 10.59 17.50 11.73
N LEU A 68 10.84 16.21 11.47
CA LEU A 68 12.13 15.59 11.80
C LEU A 68 13.28 16.18 10.99
N LEU A 69 13.05 16.44 9.70
CA LEU A 69 14.04 17.07 8.82
C LEU A 69 14.36 18.49 9.28
N HIS A 70 13.35 19.32 9.54
CA HIS A 70 13.56 20.69 10.05
C HIS A 70 14.20 20.72 11.44
N GLY A 71 13.96 19.69 12.26
CA GLY A 71 14.63 19.53 13.56
C GLY A 71 16.05 18.99 13.48
N GLY A 72 16.63 18.81 12.28
CA GLY A 72 17.99 18.28 12.08
C GLY A 72 18.13 16.79 12.40
N LYS A 73 17.04 16.08 12.70
CA LYS A 73 17.04 14.65 13.03
C LYS A 73 17.07 13.80 11.75
N ASN A 74 18.10 13.99 10.94
CA ASN A 74 18.18 13.48 9.57
C ASN A 74 18.05 11.94 9.49
N LYS A 75 18.61 11.20 10.46
CA LYS A 75 18.47 9.73 10.51
C LYS A 75 17.02 9.28 10.73
N GLU A 76 16.29 9.96 11.60
CA GLU A 76 14.88 9.69 11.88
C GLU A 76 13.98 10.10 10.70
N ALA A 77 14.29 11.25 10.10
CA ALA A 77 13.62 11.74 8.90
C ALA A 77 13.73 10.71 7.75
N LEU A 78 14.89 10.09 7.56
CA LEU A 78 15.11 9.06 6.53
C LEU A 78 14.19 7.83 6.74
N ILE A 79 13.99 7.41 7.99
CA ILE A 79 13.07 6.32 8.32
C ILE A 79 11.62 6.75 8.06
N ALA A 80 11.26 7.99 8.40
CA ALA A 80 9.94 8.54 8.17
C ALA A 80 9.62 8.66 6.67
N TRP A 81 10.56 9.16 5.85
CA TRP A 81 10.42 9.24 4.39
C TRP A 81 10.26 7.86 3.75
N ARG A 82 10.96 6.82 4.24
CA ARG A 82 10.71 5.43 3.80
C ARG A 82 9.28 4.97 4.07
N LYS A 83 8.66 5.39 5.18
CA LYS A 83 7.25 5.08 5.47
C LYS A 83 6.32 5.79 4.50
N VAL A 84 6.59 7.06 4.18
CA VAL A 84 5.85 7.83 3.18
C VAL A 84 5.93 7.14 1.82
N LEU A 85 7.13 6.79 1.36
CA LEU A 85 7.34 6.12 0.07
C LEU A 85 6.76 4.70 0.02
N LYS A 86 6.60 4.00 1.15
CA LYS A 86 5.84 2.74 1.20
C LYS A 86 4.35 2.92 0.94
N LEU A 87 3.78 4.06 1.35
CA LEU A 87 2.37 4.38 1.14
C LEU A 87 2.14 5.02 -0.23
N ALA A 88 3.08 5.86 -0.68
CA ALA A 88 3.03 6.58 -1.95
C ALA A 88 4.41 6.55 -2.63
N PRO A 89 4.75 5.47 -3.34
CA PRO A 89 6.08 5.30 -3.95
C PRO A 89 6.35 6.28 -5.10
N LYS A 90 5.30 6.82 -5.71
CA LYS A 90 5.36 7.76 -6.84
C LYS A 90 5.18 9.22 -6.42
N LEU A 91 5.40 9.56 -5.15
CA LEU A 91 5.25 10.93 -4.65
C LEU A 91 6.55 11.74 -4.85
N PRO A 92 6.62 12.68 -5.82
CA PRO A 92 7.86 13.40 -6.13
C PRO A 92 8.43 14.17 -4.93
N GLU A 93 7.56 14.76 -4.12
CA GLU A 93 7.92 15.55 -2.94
C GLU A 93 8.64 14.70 -1.89
N ALA A 94 8.25 13.44 -1.72
CA ALA A 94 8.92 12.52 -0.82
C ALA A 94 10.32 12.13 -1.33
N HIS A 95 10.49 11.95 -2.64
CA HIS A 95 11.81 11.72 -3.25
C HIS A 95 12.73 12.93 -3.06
N VAL A 96 12.23 14.15 -3.30
CA VAL A 96 12.99 15.39 -3.07
C VAL A 96 13.43 15.51 -1.62
N ASN A 97 12.52 15.34 -0.66
CA ASN A 97 12.87 15.50 0.76
C ASN A 97 13.78 14.38 1.28
N MET A 98 13.67 13.16 0.73
CA MET A 98 14.61 12.07 0.99
C MET A 98 16.02 12.44 0.48
N GLY A 99 16.11 13.04 -0.71
CA GLY A 99 17.36 13.56 -1.27
C GLY A 99 18.01 14.60 -0.37
N PHE A 100 17.25 15.61 0.08
CA PHE A 100 17.78 16.61 1.01
C PHE A 100 18.21 16.01 2.35
N THR A 101 17.45 15.04 2.88
CA THR A 101 17.82 14.34 4.10
C THR A 101 19.15 13.59 3.95
N LEU A 102 19.42 13.01 2.77
CA LEU A 102 20.67 12.32 2.46
C LEU A 102 21.85 13.29 2.29
N LEU A 103 21.63 14.46 1.69
CA LEU A 103 22.66 15.53 1.64
C LEU A 103 23.07 15.96 3.05
N SER A 104 22.11 16.19 3.94
CA SER A 104 22.37 16.53 5.33
C SER A 104 23.07 15.41 6.13
N LEU A 105 23.10 14.18 5.60
CA LEU A 105 23.85 13.05 6.16
C LEU A 105 25.20 12.84 5.49
N GLY A 106 25.59 13.70 4.53
CA GLY A 106 26.85 13.56 3.79
C GLY A 106 26.84 12.39 2.79
N ARG A 107 25.66 12.02 2.26
CA ARG A 107 25.49 10.95 1.27
C ARG A 107 25.02 11.50 -0.08
N PRO A 108 25.82 12.32 -0.78
CA PRO A 108 25.38 12.99 -2.00
C PRO A 108 25.19 12.03 -3.19
N GLU A 109 25.89 10.88 -3.24
CA GLU A 109 25.70 9.86 -4.27
C GLU A 109 24.28 9.29 -4.25
N ASP A 110 23.78 8.97 -3.05
CA ASP A 110 22.43 8.44 -2.86
C ASP A 110 21.39 9.54 -3.08
N ALA A 111 21.66 10.76 -2.58
CA ALA A 111 20.76 11.89 -2.77
C ALA A 111 20.47 12.15 -4.26
N ARG A 112 21.50 12.10 -5.10
CA ARG A 112 21.40 12.24 -6.56
C ARG A 112 20.38 11.29 -7.18
N VAL A 113 20.34 10.03 -6.74
CA VAL A 113 19.39 9.02 -7.25
C VAL A 113 17.95 9.40 -6.93
N PHE A 114 17.69 9.91 -5.72
CA PHE A 114 16.37 10.35 -5.31
C PHE A 114 15.92 11.63 -6.02
N PHE A 115 16.82 12.59 -6.24
CA PHE A 115 16.48 13.78 -7.04
C PHE A 115 16.17 13.44 -8.49
N ASN A 116 16.96 12.55 -9.13
CA ASN A 116 16.65 12.07 -10.47
C ASN A 116 15.30 11.35 -10.53
N SER A 117 15.00 10.52 -9.51
CA SER A 117 13.70 9.85 -9.41
C SER A 117 12.55 10.86 -9.30
N ALA A 118 12.72 11.93 -8.53
CA ALA A 118 11.73 13.01 -8.45
C ALA A 118 11.52 13.71 -9.80
N ILE A 119 12.59 13.99 -10.54
CA ILE A 119 12.53 14.60 -11.89
C ILE A 119 11.82 13.67 -12.89
N MET A 120 12.11 12.37 -12.83
CA MET A 120 11.44 11.39 -13.69
C MET A 120 9.93 11.28 -13.40
N LEU A 121 9.52 11.45 -12.14
CA LEU A 121 8.11 11.45 -11.76
C LEU A 121 7.42 12.78 -12.09
N ARG A 122 8.14 13.90 -11.94
CA ARG A 122 7.65 15.24 -12.23
C ARG A 122 8.81 16.13 -12.67
N ALA A 123 8.89 16.38 -13.98
CA ALA A 123 10.02 17.06 -14.61
C ALA A 123 10.13 18.55 -14.23
N ASP A 124 9.02 19.20 -13.87
CA ASP A 124 8.94 20.61 -13.47
C ASP A 124 9.18 20.83 -11.96
N GLN A 125 9.67 19.83 -11.22
CA GLN A 125 10.08 19.99 -9.83
C GLN A 125 11.37 20.80 -9.70
N ALA A 126 11.26 22.13 -9.61
CA ALA A 126 12.41 23.02 -9.40
C ALA A 126 13.30 22.61 -8.21
N ASN A 127 12.67 22.21 -7.09
CA ASN A 127 13.39 21.75 -5.89
C ASN A 127 14.24 20.49 -6.15
N ALA A 128 13.81 19.62 -7.08
CA ALA A 128 14.57 18.42 -7.43
C ALA A 128 15.81 18.76 -8.24
N HIS A 129 15.69 19.67 -9.21
CA HIS A 129 16.84 20.17 -9.98
C HIS A 129 17.84 20.92 -9.08
N TYR A 130 17.34 21.76 -8.17
CA TYR A 130 18.18 22.44 -7.20
C TYR A 130 18.93 21.46 -6.29
N GLY A 131 18.22 20.48 -5.72
CA GLY A 131 18.83 19.44 -4.89
C GLY A 131 19.85 18.59 -5.64
N LEU A 132 19.59 18.29 -6.93
CA LEU A 132 20.53 17.59 -7.80
C LEU A 132 21.82 18.39 -8.01
N ALA A 133 21.72 19.70 -8.27
CA ALA A 133 22.88 20.56 -8.42
C ALA A 133 23.74 20.61 -7.15
N LEU A 134 23.11 20.72 -5.97
CA LEU A 134 23.82 20.65 -4.68
C LEU A 134 24.53 19.30 -4.49
N ALA A 135 23.87 18.20 -4.81
CA ALA A 135 24.45 16.87 -4.71
C ALA A 135 25.69 16.73 -5.61
N LEU A 136 25.60 17.21 -6.86
CA LEU A 136 26.73 17.18 -7.80
C LEU A 136 27.90 18.05 -7.33
N ASN A 137 27.63 19.24 -6.79
CA ASN A 137 28.68 20.10 -6.25
C ASN A 137 29.44 19.40 -5.12
N GLN A 138 28.72 18.82 -4.15
CA GLN A 138 29.34 18.11 -3.04
C GLN A 138 30.13 16.87 -3.49
N LEU A 139 29.68 16.18 -4.55
CA LEU A 139 30.42 15.06 -5.15
C LEU A 139 31.71 15.47 -5.85
N HIS A 140 31.78 16.70 -6.36
CA HIS A 140 32.98 17.23 -6.97
C HIS A 140 33.99 17.61 -5.88
N ASP A 141 33.52 18.23 -4.79
CA ASP A 141 34.35 18.62 -3.65
C ASP A 141 34.98 17.41 -2.92
N THR A 142 34.32 16.25 -2.90
CA THR A 142 34.87 15.03 -2.25
C THR A 142 35.88 14.28 -3.12
N LYS A 143 36.06 14.66 -4.38
CA LYS A 143 36.95 13.98 -5.33
C LYS A 143 38.21 14.78 -5.70
N GLY A 144 38.36 16.00 -5.16
CA GLY A 144 39.57 16.81 -5.26
C GLY A 144 40.54 16.53 -4.12
#